data_AF-A0AAW0L4D0-F1
#
_entry.id   AF-A0AAW0L4D0-F1
#
_cell.length_a   1.000
_cell.length_b   1.000
_cell.length_c   1.000
_cell.angle_alpha   90.00
_cell.angle_beta   90.00
_cell.angle_gamma   90.00
#
_symmetry.space_group_name_H-M   'P 1'
#
loop_
_entity.id
_entity.type
_entity.pdbx_description
1 polymer ?
#
loop_
_entity_poly.entity_id
_entity_poly.type
_entity_poly.pdbx_seq_one_letter_code
_entity_poly.pdbx_strand_id
1 'polypeptide(L)'
;MSYKAAFYLSSLLRNCVPLSAISQAKQTHAQILVLGFLSNVTLQTDLLLFYSKCGVLQDARQVFDKMSERNIYSWNIMLASYAQNSLFLDAMNVFDDFLKMGLRPDHYTMPPVFKSCVGIGDTFLGKMLHGWVVRLGFEEYVVVGSSVLDFYVKFGNLVDAKRDLGGLAFMLML
;
A
#
# COMPACT_ATOMS: atom_id res chain seq x y z
N MET A 1 -28.41 -16.07 -0.99
CA MET A 1 -28.85 -14.65 -0.87
C MET A 1 -27.73 -13.72 -0.39
N SER A 2 -26.87 -14.13 0.56
CA SER A 2 -25.75 -13.31 1.10
C SER A 2 -24.72 -12.83 0.05
N TYR A 3 -24.30 -13.66 -0.91
CA TYR A 3 -23.26 -13.31 -1.88
C TYR A 3 -23.63 -12.14 -2.84
N LYS A 4 -24.89 -12.08 -3.29
CA LYS A 4 -25.37 -10.99 -4.18
C LYS A 4 -25.34 -9.64 -3.47
N ALA A 5 -25.72 -9.62 -2.19
CA ALA A 5 -25.69 -8.41 -1.39
C ALA A 5 -24.24 -7.91 -1.19
N ALA A 6 -23.30 -8.80 -0.86
CA ALA A 6 -21.90 -8.44 -0.72
C ALA A 6 -21.30 -7.91 -2.04
N PHE A 7 -21.59 -8.54 -3.18
CA PHE A 7 -21.14 -8.06 -4.49
C PHE A 7 -21.71 -6.67 -4.82
N TYR A 8 -22.99 -6.45 -4.54
CA TYR A 8 -23.63 -5.16 -4.75
C TYR A 8 -22.99 -4.04 -3.90
N LEU A 9 -22.76 -4.29 -2.60
CA LEU A 9 -22.12 -3.33 -1.69
C LEU A 9 -20.67 -3.03 -2.11
N SER A 10 -19.93 -4.04 -2.57
CA SER A 10 -18.57 -3.87 -3.14
C SER A 10 -18.60 -2.97 -4.37
N SER A 11 -19.53 -3.21 -5.30
CA SER A 11 -19.71 -2.37 -6.49
C SER A 11 -20.05 -0.92 -6.15
N LEU A 12 -20.97 -0.70 -5.19
CA LEU A 12 -21.29 0.64 -4.70
C LEU A 12 -20.05 1.37 -4.16
N LEU A 13 -19.28 0.73 -3.28
CA LEU A 13 -18.06 1.32 -2.71
C LEU A 13 -17.05 1.70 -3.79
N ARG A 14 -16.83 0.82 -4.77
CA ARG A 14 -15.90 1.09 -5.88
C ARG A 14 -16.33 2.26 -6.73
N ASN A 15 -17.64 2.44 -6.96
CA ASN A 15 -18.17 3.59 -7.67
C ASN A 15 -18.06 4.89 -6.86
N CYS A 16 -18.04 4.83 -5.53
CA CYS A 16 -17.85 6.02 -4.70
C CYS A 16 -16.42 6.57 -4.78
N VAL A 17 -15.41 5.72 -5.03
CA VAL A 17 -13.98 6.12 -5.06
C VAL A 17 -13.70 7.27 -6.04
N PRO A 18 -14.02 7.20 -7.35
CA PRO A 18 -13.73 8.29 -8.28
C PRO A 18 -14.54 9.57 -7.98
N LEU A 19 -15.66 9.45 -7.27
CA LEU A 19 -16.54 10.57 -6.94
C LEU A 19 -16.21 11.21 -5.58
N SER A 20 -15.25 10.64 -4.82
CA SER A 20 -14.98 11.02 -3.43
C SER A 20 -16.26 11.14 -2.59
N ALA A 21 -17.24 10.27 -2.83
CA ALA A 21 -18.59 10.37 -2.27
C ALA A 21 -18.65 9.82 -0.82
N ILE A 22 -18.06 10.58 0.12
CA ILE A 22 -17.90 10.15 1.53
C ILE A 22 -19.24 9.84 2.21
N SER A 23 -20.27 10.63 1.96
CA SER A 23 -21.60 10.42 2.57
C SER A 23 -22.19 9.07 2.15
N GLN A 24 -22.15 8.74 0.86
CA GLN A 24 -22.65 7.48 0.33
C GLN A 24 -21.82 6.30 0.83
N ALA A 25 -20.50 6.41 0.86
CA ALA A 25 -19.66 5.35 1.40
C ALA A 25 -19.89 5.11 2.89
N LYS A 26 -20.16 6.16 3.69
CA LYS A 26 -20.55 5.99 5.10
C LYS A 26 -21.90 5.29 5.25
N GLN A 27 -22.86 5.55 4.36
CA GLN A 27 -24.12 4.81 4.33
C GLN A 27 -23.88 3.34 3.96
N THR A 28 -23.06 3.06 2.94
CA THR A 28 -22.72 1.69 2.55
C THR A 28 -21.94 0.96 3.66
N HIS A 29 -21.04 1.64 4.38
CA HIS A 29 -20.37 1.09 5.55
C HIS A 29 -21.38 0.75 6.66
N ALA A 30 -22.35 1.63 6.95
CA ALA A 30 -23.42 1.33 7.89
C ALA A 30 -24.25 0.11 7.46
N GLN A 31 -24.55 -0.04 6.17
CA GLN A 31 -25.23 -1.22 5.63
C GLN A 31 -24.40 -2.50 5.82
N ILE A 32 -23.08 -2.45 5.59
CA ILE A 32 -22.18 -3.59 5.84
C ILE A 32 -22.24 -4.02 7.31
N LEU A 33 -22.27 -3.05 8.24
CA LEU A 33 -22.40 -3.31 9.68
C LEU A 33 -23.74 -3.97 10.03
N VAL A 34 -24.84 -3.35 9.62
CA VAL A 34 -26.21 -3.80 9.96
C VAL A 34 -26.54 -5.16 9.34
N LEU A 35 -26.05 -5.43 8.13
CA LEU A 35 -26.29 -6.71 7.45
C LEU A 35 -25.34 -7.83 7.92
N GLY A 36 -24.44 -7.55 8.87
CA GLY A 36 -23.55 -8.56 9.46
C GLY A 36 -22.38 -8.97 8.55
N PHE A 37 -21.98 -8.12 7.61
CA PHE A 37 -20.85 -8.38 6.70
C PHE A 37 -19.49 -7.95 7.27
N LEU A 38 -19.40 -7.77 8.58
CA LEU A 38 -18.19 -7.33 9.27
C LEU A 38 -17.00 -8.26 9.08
N SER A 39 -17.21 -9.57 8.94
CA SER A 39 -16.12 -10.54 8.70
C SER A 39 -15.75 -10.69 7.22
N ASN A 40 -16.42 -9.98 6.31
CA ASN A 40 -16.14 -10.08 4.88
C ASN A 40 -14.90 -9.27 4.51
N VAL A 41 -13.76 -9.95 4.38
CA VAL A 41 -12.46 -9.34 4.06
C VAL A 41 -12.51 -8.52 2.78
N THR A 42 -13.25 -8.94 1.75
CA THR A 42 -13.37 -8.17 0.49
C THR A 42 -14.03 -6.82 0.72
N LEU A 43 -15.17 -6.79 1.42
CA LEU A 43 -15.88 -5.55 1.73
C LEU A 43 -15.09 -4.64 2.66
N GLN A 44 -14.40 -5.21 3.65
CA GLN A 44 -13.50 -4.44 4.51
C GLN A 44 -12.33 -3.86 3.72
N THR A 45 -11.76 -4.60 2.77
CA THR A 45 -10.68 -4.11 1.90
C THR A 45 -11.18 -3.02 0.95
N ASP A 46 -12.40 -3.14 0.40
CA ASP A 46 -13.00 -2.10 -0.45
C ASP A 46 -13.30 -0.82 0.36
N LEU A 47 -13.80 -0.94 1.61
CA LEU A 47 -13.97 0.20 2.53
C LEU A 47 -12.65 0.87 2.84
N LEU A 48 -11.63 0.07 3.15
CA LEU A 48 -10.29 0.54 3.45
C LEU A 48 -9.71 1.33 2.27
N LEU A 49 -9.82 0.78 1.05
CA LEU A 49 -9.40 1.44 -0.18
C LEU A 49 -10.13 2.77 -0.40
N PHE A 50 -11.45 2.80 -0.17
CA PHE A 50 -12.25 4.00 -0.32
C PHE A 50 -11.78 5.11 0.64
N TYR A 51 -11.73 4.83 1.94
CA TYR A 51 -11.34 5.83 2.94
C TYR A 51 -9.90 6.32 2.72
N SER A 52 -9.00 5.42 2.34
CA SER A 52 -7.61 5.74 2.02
C SER A 52 -7.50 6.68 0.82
N LYS A 53 -8.23 6.41 -0.28
CA LYS A 53 -8.20 7.25 -1.49
C LYS A 53 -8.90 8.59 -1.30
N CYS A 54 -9.87 8.68 -0.41
CA CYS A 54 -10.56 9.93 -0.08
C CYS A 54 -9.81 10.77 0.98
N GLY A 55 -8.62 10.34 1.43
CA GLY A 55 -7.82 11.04 2.44
C GLY A 55 -8.41 10.98 3.86
N VAL A 56 -9.42 10.14 4.11
CA VAL A 56 -10.05 9.98 5.42
C VAL A 56 -9.32 8.88 6.21
N LEU A 57 -8.03 9.12 6.48
CA LEU A 57 -7.10 8.12 7.03
C LEU A 57 -7.52 7.56 8.38
N GLN A 58 -8.16 8.36 9.23
CA GLN A 58 -8.63 7.90 10.54
C GLN A 58 -9.71 6.82 10.38
N ASP A 59 -10.66 7.01 9.46
CA ASP A 59 -11.71 6.02 9.16
C ASP A 59 -11.07 4.78 8.51
N ALA A 60 -10.09 4.96 7.62
CA ALA A 60 -9.33 3.85 7.03
C ALA A 60 -8.63 3.01 8.12
N ARG A 61 -7.91 3.66 9.05
CA ARG A 61 -7.23 2.98 10.15
C ARG A 61 -8.20 2.23 11.06
N GLN A 62 -9.35 2.83 11.39
CA GLN A 62 -10.38 2.15 12.19
C GLN A 62 -10.93 0.90 11.51
N VAL A 63 -11.16 0.94 10.19
CA VAL A 63 -11.57 -0.25 9.43
C VAL A 63 -10.47 -1.30 9.52
N PHE A 64 -9.22 -0.93 9.23
CA PHE A 64 -8.07 -1.83 9.28
C PHE A 64 -7.89 -2.50 10.66
N ASP A 65 -8.04 -1.76 11.75
CA ASP A 65 -7.91 -2.27 13.12
C ASP A 65 -9.02 -3.26 13.49
N LYS A 66 -10.22 -3.09 12.94
CA LYS A 66 -11.36 -3.98 13.16
C LYS A 66 -11.39 -5.21 12.26
N MET A 67 -10.49 -5.31 11.27
CA MET A 67 -10.37 -6.51 10.44
C MET A 67 -9.87 -7.69 11.27
N SER A 68 -10.65 -8.77 11.32
CA SER A 68 -10.23 -10.03 11.96
C SER A 68 -9.15 -10.75 11.16
N GLU A 69 -9.22 -10.65 9.83
CA GLU A 69 -8.25 -11.19 8.90
C GLU A 69 -7.78 -10.07 7.96
N ARG A 70 -6.46 -9.93 7.82
CA ARG A 70 -5.83 -8.93 6.96
C ARG A 70 -5.01 -9.64 5.89
N ASN A 71 -5.34 -9.42 4.62
CA ASN A 71 -4.56 -9.93 3.50
C ASN A 71 -3.49 -8.91 3.06
N ILE A 72 -2.56 -9.34 2.20
CA ILE A 72 -1.48 -8.48 1.67
C ILE A 72 -2.01 -7.17 1.04
N TYR A 73 -3.17 -7.21 0.39
CA TYR A 73 -3.79 -6.02 -0.19
C TYR A 73 -4.17 -4.98 0.87
N SER A 74 -4.80 -5.39 1.97
CA SER A 74 -5.19 -4.48 3.05
C SER A 74 -3.97 -3.79 3.69
N TRP A 75 -2.86 -4.51 3.84
CA TRP A 75 -1.59 -3.95 4.32
C TRP A 75 -0.98 -2.97 3.31
N ASN A 76 -0.91 -3.35 2.05
CA ASN A 76 -0.38 -2.51 0.98
C ASN A 76 -1.19 -1.20 0.83
N ILE A 77 -2.52 -1.25 1.03
CA ILE A 77 -3.36 -0.04 1.06
C ILE A 77 -2.92 0.88 2.20
N MET A 78 -2.77 0.39 3.42
CA MET A 78 -2.37 1.22 4.57
C MET A 78 -0.97 1.81 4.39
N LEU A 79 -0.01 1.00 3.94
CA LEU A 79 1.36 1.45 3.65
C LEU A 79 1.36 2.56 2.60
N ALA A 80 0.69 2.35 1.47
CA ALA A 80 0.59 3.33 0.41
C ALA A 80 -0.11 4.61 0.90
N SER A 81 -1.17 4.47 1.69
CA SER A 81 -1.96 5.60 2.16
C SER A 81 -1.15 6.50 3.11
N TYR A 82 -0.45 5.92 4.09
CA TYR A 82 0.43 6.68 4.98
C TYR A 82 1.61 7.32 4.22
N ALA A 83 2.28 6.57 3.35
CA ALA A 83 3.40 7.08 2.55
C ALA A 83 2.98 8.22 1.59
N GLN A 84 1.77 8.16 1.02
CA GLN A 84 1.23 9.22 0.16
C GLN A 84 0.92 10.51 0.94
N ASN A 85 0.49 10.38 2.18
CA ASN A 85 0.16 11.51 3.06
C ASN A 85 1.36 12.00 3.90
N SER A 86 2.58 11.58 3.55
CA SER A 86 3.82 11.95 4.25
C SER A 86 3.87 11.54 5.74
N LEU A 87 3.05 10.57 6.13
CA LEU A 87 3.03 9.98 7.46
C LEU A 87 4.00 8.80 7.51
N PHE A 88 5.29 9.11 7.30
CA PHE A 88 6.30 8.08 7.01
C PHE A 88 6.58 7.17 8.21
N LEU A 89 6.56 7.69 9.43
CA LEU A 89 6.72 6.87 10.64
C LEU A 89 5.56 5.90 10.83
N ASP A 90 4.32 6.34 10.58
CA ASP A 90 3.15 5.46 10.63
C ASP A 90 3.22 4.36 9.55
N ALA A 91 3.67 4.70 8.34
CA ALA A 91 3.92 3.71 7.29
C ALA A 91 4.97 2.68 7.73
N MET A 92 6.05 3.11 8.37
CA MET A 92 7.09 2.20 8.88
C MET A 92 6.61 1.33 10.04
N ASN A 93 5.77 1.85 10.93
CA ASN A 93 5.13 1.06 11.98
C ASN A 93 4.23 -0.03 11.38
N VAL A 94 3.42 0.32 10.38
CA VAL A 94 2.61 -0.67 9.64
C VAL A 94 3.49 -1.70 8.92
N PHE A 95 4.64 -1.28 8.38
CA PHE A 95 5.57 -2.20 7.73
C PHE A 95 6.25 -3.16 8.72
N ASP A 96 6.61 -2.67 9.90
CA ASP A 96 7.16 -3.51 10.97
C ASP A 96 6.12 -4.54 11.45
N ASP A 97 4.87 -4.12 11.66
CA ASP A 97 3.77 -5.03 11.99
C ASP A 97 3.50 -6.06 10.87
N PHE A 98 3.58 -5.63 9.60
CA PHE A 98 3.48 -6.50 8.44
C PHE A 98 4.55 -7.61 8.46
N LEU A 99 5.80 -7.25 8.77
CA LEU A 99 6.90 -8.22 8.86
C LEU A 99 6.76 -9.15 10.07
N LYS A 100 6.31 -8.65 11.23
CA LYS A 100 6.05 -9.46 12.44
C LYS A 100 4.96 -10.51 12.22
N MET A 101 4.01 -10.24 11.33
CA MET A 101 3.00 -11.22 10.89
C MET A 101 3.57 -12.32 9.97
N GLY A 102 4.87 -12.28 9.66
CA GLY A 102 5.53 -13.24 8.78
C GLY A 102 5.20 -13.03 7.30
N LEU A 103 4.59 -11.89 6.94
CA LEU A 103 4.26 -11.58 5.56
C LEU A 103 5.52 -11.20 4.78
N ARG A 104 5.59 -11.66 3.54
CA ARG A 104 6.68 -11.32 2.61
C ARG A 104 6.27 -10.11 1.78
N PRO A 105 7.10 -9.05 1.72
CA PRO A 105 6.82 -7.92 0.84
C PRO A 105 6.72 -8.35 -0.62
N ASP A 106 5.80 -7.76 -1.37
CA ASP A 106 5.69 -7.91 -2.81
C ASP A 106 6.13 -6.63 -3.54
N HIS A 107 6.04 -6.63 -4.86
CA HIS A 107 6.36 -5.46 -5.69
C HIS A 107 5.42 -4.26 -5.47
N TYR A 108 4.27 -4.45 -4.81
CA TYR A 108 3.40 -3.34 -4.38
C TYR A 108 3.77 -2.81 -2.98
N THR A 109 4.39 -3.64 -2.13
CA THR A 109 4.89 -3.24 -0.81
C THR A 109 6.12 -2.36 -0.93
N MET A 110 7.05 -2.65 -1.85
CA MET A 110 8.35 -1.95 -1.91
C MET A 110 8.24 -0.43 -2.14
N PRO A 111 7.47 0.08 -3.13
CA PRO A 111 7.46 1.51 -3.42
C PRO A 111 7.04 2.42 -2.24
N PRO A 112 5.95 2.16 -1.50
CA PRO A 112 5.60 3.01 -0.36
C PRO A 112 6.59 2.89 0.81
N VAL A 113 7.24 1.75 0.97
CA VAL A 113 8.28 1.57 2.00
C VAL A 113 9.54 2.34 1.63
N PHE A 114 9.99 2.30 0.37
CA PHE A 114 11.10 3.15 -0.11
C PHE A 114 10.79 4.64 0.08
N LYS A 115 9.58 5.07 -0.32
CA LYS A 115 9.15 6.45 -0.12
C LYS A 115 9.19 6.86 1.36
N SER A 116 8.77 5.98 2.26
CA SER A 116 8.77 6.24 3.70
C SER A 116 10.18 6.24 4.28
N CYS A 117 11.03 5.31 3.86
CA CYS A 117 12.46 5.24 4.16
C CYS A 117 13.20 6.54 3.77
N VAL A 118 12.94 7.05 2.57
CA VAL A 118 13.39 8.39 2.13
C VAL A 118 12.87 9.47 3.06
N GLY A 119 11.57 9.46 3.35
CA GLY A 119 10.91 10.47 4.16
C GLY A 119 11.42 10.55 5.60
N ILE A 120 11.87 9.43 6.18
CA ILE A 120 12.51 9.40 7.51
C ILE A 120 14.02 9.57 7.48
N GLY A 121 14.65 9.60 6.30
CA GLY A 121 16.10 9.77 6.17
C GLY A 121 16.93 8.51 6.44
N ASP A 122 16.33 7.32 6.44
CA ASP A 122 17.03 6.07 6.81
C ASP A 122 17.73 5.41 5.62
N THR A 123 18.97 5.81 5.38
CA THR A 123 19.81 5.25 4.31
C THR A 123 20.13 3.76 4.47
N PHE A 124 20.22 3.26 5.70
CA PHE A 124 20.57 1.87 5.96
C PHE A 124 19.42 0.95 5.56
N LEU A 125 18.21 1.30 6.00
CA LEU A 125 16.99 0.61 5.62
C LEU A 125 16.83 0.56 4.10
N GLY A 126 17.02 1.67 3.39
CA GLY A 126 16.83 1.68 1.93
C GLY A 126 17.84 0.80 1.18
N LYS A 127 19.09 0.73 1.65
CA LYS A 127 20.08 -0.22 1.10
C LYS A 127 19.69 -1.67 1.38
N MET A 128 19.18 -1.97 2.57
CA MET A 128 18.66 -3.30 2.91
C MET A 128 17.49 -3.69 2.01
N LEU A 129 16.52 -2.79 1.83
CA LEU A 129 15.36 -2.99 0.95
C LEU A 129 15.78 -3.18 -0.50
N HIS A 130 16.78 -2.44 -0.97
CA HIS A 130 17.30 -2.64 -2.32
C HIS A 130 17.92 -4.04 -2.48
N GLY A 131 18.64 -4.54 -1.47
CA GLY A 131 19.08 -5.93 -1.45
C GLY A 131 17.91 -6.93 -1.53
N TRP A 132 16.74 -6.62 -0.97
CA TRP A 132 15.55 -7.45 -1.11
C TRP A 132 14.96 -7.38 -2.51
N VAL A 133 14.92 -6.20 -3.14
CA VAL A 133 14.48 -6.03 -4.54
C VAL A 133 15.25 -6.96 -5.45
N VAL A 134 16.60 -6.88 -5.42
CA VAL A 134 17.48 -7.71 -6.25
C VAL A 134 17.30 -9.21 -5.98
N ARG A 135 17.21 -9.60 -4.71
CA ARG A 135 17.08 -11.01 -4.34
C ARG A 135 15.74 -11.63 -4.72
N LEU A 136 14.68 -10.82 -4.79
CA LEU A 136 13.33 -11.26 -5.09
C LEU A 136 12.96 -11.04 -6.57
N GLY A 137 13.87 -10.47 -7.38
CA GLY A 137 13.64 -10.19 -8.79
C GLY A 137 12.69 -9.02 -9.02
N PHE A 138 12.51 -8.12 -8.06
CA PHE A 138 11.56 -7.02 -8.20
C PHE A 138 12.09 -5.86 -9.08
N GLU A 139 13.33 -5.92 -9.54
CA GLU A 139 13.89 -4.98 -10.50
C GLU A 139 13.15 -4.93 -11.83
N GLU A 140 12.45 -6.00 -12.23
CA GLU A 140 11.66 -6.03 -13.47
C GLU A 140 10.43 -5.10 -13.41
N TYR A 141 9.98 -4.74 -12.21
CA TYR A 141 8.84 -3.85 -12.02
C TYR A 141 9.31 -2.39 -12.09
N VAL A 142 8.93 -1.70 -13.17
CA VAL A 142 9.27 -0.29 -13.42
C VAL A 142 8.99 0.62 -12.22
N VAL A 143 7.87 0.39 -11.51
CA VAL A 143 7.48 1.17 -10.33
C VAL A 143 8.47 0.97 -9.17
N VAL A 144 8.94 -0.27 -8.96
CA VAL A 144 9.95 -0.59 -7.95
C VAL A 144 11.29 0.04 -8.33
N GLY A 145 11.74 -0.14 -9.58
CA GLY A 145 12.97 0.49 -10.09
C GLY A 145 12.96 2.01 -9.92
N SER A 146 11.83 2.66 -10.20
CA SER A 146 11.65 4.11 -10.00
C SER A 146 11.77 4.51 -8.53
N SER A 147 11.23 3.72 -7.60
CA SER A 147 11.33 3.99 -6.15
C SER A 147 12.75 3.80 -5.61
N VAL A 148 13.49 2.81 -6.11
CA VAL A 148 14.91 2.59 -5.79
C VAL A 148 15.74 3.77 -6.29
N LEU A 149 15.48 4.22 -7.52
CA LEU A 149 16.16 5.39 -8.10
C LEU A 149 15.90 6.66 -7.28
N ASP A 150 14.64 6.96 -6.95
CA ASP A 150 14.27 8.11 -6.12
C ASP A 150 15.01 8.10 -4.77
N PHE A 151 15.12 6.92 -4.15
CA PHE A 151 15.91 6.74 -2.94
C PHE A 151 17.37 7.16 -3.12
N TYR A 152 18.09 6.59 -4.10
CA TYR A 152 19.52 6.90 -4.26
C TYR A 152 19.79 8.34 -4.68
N VAL A 153 18.91 8.92 -5.50
CA VAL A 153 18.98 10.34 -5.90
C VAL A 153 18.90 11.25 -4.69
N LYS A 154 17.95 11.00 -3.78
CA LYS A 154 17.74 11.85 -2.60
C LYS A 154 18.84 11.74 -1.54
N PHE A 155 19.52 10.61 -1.46
CA PHE A 155 20.66 10.42 -0.55
C PHE A 155 22.02 10.70 -1.20
N GLY A 156 22.05 11.27 -2.41
CA GLY A 156 23.27 11.75 -3.06
C GLY A 156 24.23 10.64 -3.49
N ASN A 157 23.79 9.38 -3.48
CA ASN A 157 24.63 8.23 -3.82
C ASN A 157 24.34 7.75 -5.25
N LEU A 158 24.58 8.65 -6.20
CA LEU A 158 24.31 8.44 -7.63
C LEU A 158 25.22 7.38 -8.27
N VAL A 159 26.36 7.06 -7.66
CA VAL A 159 27.29 6.04 -8.15
C VAL A 159 26.68 4.64 -8.03
N ASP A 160 26.06 4.35 -6.89
CA ASP A 160 25.29 3.11 -6.70
C ASP A 160 24.08 3.08 -7.64
N ALA A 161 23.33 4.19 -7.77
CA ALA A 161 22.21 4.31 -8.69
C ALA A 161 22.59 3.99 -10.15
N LYS A 162 23.74 4.48 -10.61
CA LYS A 162 24.21 4.29 -11.99
C LYS A 162 24.65 2.85 -12.27
N ARG A 163 25.20 2.15 -11.28
CA ARG A 163 25.55 0.73 -11.41
C ARG A 163 24.30 -0.12 -11.63
N ASP A 164 23.22 0.20 -10.94
CA ASP A 164 21.99 -0.59 -10.96
C ASP A 164 21.07 -0.21 -12.15
N LEU A 165 21.06 1.09 -12.54
CA LEU A 165 20.42 1.54 -13.79
C LEU A 165 21.07 0.96 -15.05
N GLY A 166 22.34 0.56 -14.99
CA GLY A 166 23.00 -0.15 -16.10
C GLY A 166 22.32 -1.48 -16.45
N GLY A 167 21.64 -2.13 -15.49
CA GLY A 167 20.81 -3.31 -15.73
C GLY A 167 19.41 -2.95 -16.26
N LEU A 168 18.80 -1.87 -15.76
CA LEU A 168 17.47 -1.40 -16.20
C LEU A 168 17.48 -0.80 -17.62
N ALA A 169 18.60 -0.19 -18.05
CA ALA A 169 18.77 0.30 -19.42
C ALA A 169 18.69 -0.84 -20.46
N PHE A 170 18.92 -2.09 -20.05
CA PHE A 170 18.76 -3.27 -20.90
C PHE A 170 17.29 -3.69 -21.06
N MET A 171 16.42 -3.36 -20.09
CA MET A 171 14.97 -3.64 -20.17
C MET A 171 14.17 -2.55 -20.90
N LEU A 172 14.62 -1.29 -20.89
CA LEU A 172 13.95 -0.18 -21.60
C LEU A 172 14.35 -0.05 -23.09
N MET A 173 15.21 -0.94 -23.60
CA MET A 173 15.60 -1.01 -25.03
C MET A 173 15.01 -2.21 -25.80
N LEU A 174 13.95 -2.85 -25.29
CA LEU A 174 13.15 -3.86 -26.01
C LEU A 174 11.67 -3.45 -26.00
#